data_AF-A0AAN7DHR5-F1
#
_entry.id   AF-A0AAN7DHR5-F1
#
_cell.length_a   1.000
_cell.length_b   1.000
_cell.length_c   1.000
_cell.angle_alpha   90.00
_cell.angle_beta   90.00
_cell.angle_gamma   90.00
#
_symmetry.space_group_name_H-M   'P 1'
#
loop_
_entity.id
_entity.type
_entity.pdbx_description
1 polymer ?
#
loop_
_entity_poly.entity_id
_entity_poly.type
_entity_poly.pdbx_seq_one_letter_code
_entity_poly.pdbx_strand_id
1 'polypeptide(L)'
;MSFSKLPSGVIKHIALYLDPKDIVTFGLCSRSQYENILINEDFWKNKSIQDFGDLFRLYDIIVKSTGLELSNDLSKKFEKEPGNWREYYIAKTESINEADNATLLDQGNKEYKDARKSLTTLQDDMNYSVLVHVASKMLWILDILPGHAGCYYILGFILFILNQLEDALDILDMGRLVDSSFEPFDELEKEILSIMQNDKQDVNDLPLLVNENLSPELLRVLFEIFNRFDEDRDECLNPKELDLFVFSTNGQHPPTSFIENMGQRFGANDQGWLTKKGFLAFYLEQTLDDPSETKKDIRAHGYDCTKLQKLTATA
;
A
#
# COMPACT_ATOMS: atom_id res chain seq x y z
N MET A 1 39.62 15.10 -28.72
CA MET A 1 38.37 14.48 -29.24
C MET A 1 37.40 15.61 -29.56
N SER A 2 36.75 15.62 -30.73
CA SER A 2 35.70 16.63 -30.99
C SER A 2 34.43 16.22 -30.25
N PHE A 3 33.76 17.16 -29.58
CA PHE A 3 32.48 16.92 -28.89
C PHE A 3 31.40 16.32 -29.82
N SER A 4 31.52 16.54 -31.13
CA SER A 4 30.66 15.95 -32.16
C SER A 4 30.78 14.43 -32.29
N LYS A 5 31.79 13.80 -31.66
CA LYS A 5 32.02 12.34 -31.69
C LYS A 5 31.65 11.62 -30.39
N LEU A 6 31.09 12.33 -29.41
CA LEU A 6 30.63 11.68 -28.18
C LEU A 6 29.41 10.79 -28.47
N PRO A 7 29.32 9.59 -27.85
CA PRO A 7 28.10 8.78 -27.91
C PRO A 7 26.90 9.54 -27.35
N SER A 8 25.71 9.31 -27.90
CA SER A 8 24.46 9.96 -27.47
C SER A 8 24.21 9.80 -25.96
N GLY A 9 24.48 8.62 -25.40
CA GLY A 9 24.37 8.36 -23.96
C GLY A 9 25.27 9.27 -23.12
N VAL A 10 26.51 9.51 -23.57
CA VAL A 10 27.46 10.41 -22.88
C VAL A 10 27.01 11.86 -22.98
N ILE A 11 26.51 12.29 -24.15
CA ILE A 11 25.97 13.64 -24.36
C ILE A 11 24.81 13.91 -23.39
N LYS A 12 23.84 12.99 -23.33
CA LYS A 12 22.69 13.11 -22.43
C LYS A 12 23.14 13.11 -20.97
N HIS A 13 24.02 12.20 -20.58
CA HIS A 13 24.50 12.11 -19.20
C HIS A 13 25.23 13.37 -18.76
N ILE A 14 26.09 13.96 -19.61
CA ILE A 14 26.71 15.26 -19.31
C ILE A 14 25.64 16.34 -19.09
N ALA A 15 24.65 16.41 -20.00
CA ALA A 15 23.61 17.42 -19.95
C ALA A 15 22.70 17.31 -18.72
N LEU A 16 22.56 16.12 -18.11
CA LEU A 16 21.80 15.94 -16.88
C LEU A 16 22.39 16.67 -15.66
N TYR A 17 23.67 17.03 -15.69
CA TYR A 17 24.34 17.75 -14.59
C TYR A 17 24.59 19.23 -14.88
N LEU A 18 24.05 19.75 -15.98
CA LEU A 18 24.19 21.16 -16.34
C LEU A 18 22.98 21.96 -15.86
N ASP A 19 23.21 23.24 -15.54
CA ASP A 19 22.15 24.21 -15.31
C ASP A 19 21.42 24.56 -16.62
N PRO A 20 20.17 25.07 -16.57
CA PRO A 20 19.37 25.30 -17.78
C PRO A 20 20.08 26.12 -18.88
N LYS A 21 20.81 27.17 -18.49
CA LYS A 21 21.58 28.02 -19.42
C LYS A 21 22.72 27.26 -20.10
N ASP A 22 23.37 26.37 -19.36
CA ASP A 22 24.48 25.58 -19.85
C ASP A 22 24.00 24.40 -20.70
N ILE A 23 22.84 23.80 -20.37
CA ILE A 23 22.18 22.81 -21.23
C ILE A 23 21.92 23.40 -22.61
N VAL A 24 21.37 24.63 -22.67
CA VAL A 24 21.08 25.29 -23.95
C VAL A 24 22.37 25.55 -24.73
N THR A 25 23.38 26.10 -24.06
CA THR A 25 24.68 26.39 -24.69
C THR A 25 25.32 25.10 -25.22
N PHE A 26 25.34 24.04 -24.41
CA PHE A 26 25.88 22.73 -24.79
C PHE A 26 25.10 22.08 -25.95
N GLY A 27 23.78 22.20 -25.95
CA GLY A 27 22.90 21.74 -27.03
C GLY A 27 23.17 22.42 -28.36
N LEU A 28 23.62 23.68 -28.36
CA LEU A 28 23.91 24.44 -29.58
C LEU A 28 25.32 24.19 -30.17
N CYS A 29 26.20 23.49 -29.44
CA CYS A 29 27.59 23.29 -29.85
C CYS A 29 27.76 22.38 -31.08
N SER A 30 26.80 21.50 -31.38
CA SER A 30 26.81 20.66 -32.58
C SER A 30 25.43 20.12 -32.90
N ARG A 31 25.25 19.66 -34.15
CA ARG A 31 24.02 18.99 -34.59
C ARG A 31 23.66 17.78 -33.72
N SER A 32 24.65 16.97 -33.35
CA SER A 32 24.44 15.79 -32.51
C SER A 32 23.90 16.17 -31.12
N GLN A 33 24.46 17.22 -30.50
CA GLN A 33 23.98 17.71 -29.21
C GLN A 33 22.57 18.32 -29.32
N TYR A 34 22.31 19.06 -30.40
CA TYR A 34 20.99 19.62 -30.67
C TYR A 34 19.91 18.54 -30.74
N GLU A 35 20.15 17.48 -31.53
CA GLU A 35 19.22 16.37 -31.73
C GLU A 35 19.02 15.53 -30.45
N ASN A 36 20.05 15.37 -29.61
CA ASN A 36 19.97 14.56 -28.40
C ASN A 36 19.47 15.30 -27.16
N ILE A 37 19.44 16.63 -27.18
CA ILE A 37 19.10 17.48 -26.02
C ILE A 37 17.94 18.42 -26.36
N LEU A 38 18.14 19.37 -27.28
CA LEU A 38 17.23 20.52 -27.41
C LEU A 38 15.86 20.19 -28.00
N ILE A 39 15.80 19.21 -28.90
CA ILE A 39 14.55 18.74 -29.51
C ILE A 39 14.14 17.35 -29.02
N ASN A 40 14.86 16.81 -28.03
CA ASN A 40 14.61 15.49 -27.48
C ASN A 40 13.70 15.61 -26.26
N GLU A 41 12.40 15.35 -26.43
CA GLU A 41 11.42 15.44 -25.35
C GLU A 41 11.73 14.48 -24.20
N ASP A 42 12.18 13.25 -24.49
CA ASP A 42 12.54 12.27 -23.46
C ASP A 42 13.69 12.78 -22.58
N PHE A 43 14.65 13.51 -23.14
CA PHE A 43 15.72 14.12 -22.36
C PHE A 43 15.15 15.13 -21.36
N TRP A 44 14.27 16.04 -21.80
CA TRP A 44 13.69 17.07 -20.93
C TRP A 44 12.72 16.48 -19.90
N LYS A 45 11.97 15.43 -20.25
CA LYS A 45 11.17 14.66 -19.30
C LYS A 45 12.06 14.05 -18.22
N ASN A 46 13.10 13.31 -18.61
CA ASN A 46 14.04 12.70 -17.66
C ASN A 46 14.75 13.74 -16.78
N LYS A 47 15.16 14.87 -17.36
CA LYS A 47 15.79 15.97 -16.61
C LYS A 47 14.82 16.61 -15.62
N SER A 48 13.56 16.77 -16.01
CA SER A 48 12.49 17.26 -15.12
C SER A 48 12.23 16.30 -13.97
N ILE A 49 12.14 15.00 -14.23
CA ILE A 49 11.97 13.97 -13.20
C ILE A 49 13.17 13.92 -12.25
N GLN A 50 14.39 14.02 -12.79
CA GLN A 50 15.60 14.01 -11.96
C GLN A 50 15.69 15.22 -11.03
N ASP A 51 15.32 16.41 -11.51
CA ASP A 51 15.47 17.64 -10.73
C ASP A 51 14.27 17.94 -9.84
N PHE A 52 13.06 17.53 -10.26
CA PHE A 52 11.79 17.92 -9.64
C PHE A 52 10.95 16.73 -9.14
N GLY A 53 11.42 15.50 -9.29
CA GLY A 53 10.62 14.30 -9.02
C GLY A 53 9.51 14.07 -10.05
N ASP A 54 8.97 12.86 -10.07
CA ASP A 54 7.88 12.49 -10.97
C ASP A 54 6.51 12.81 -10.36
N LEU A 55 6.20 14.11 -10.26
CA LEU A 55 4.95 14.61 -9.66
C LEU A 55 3.70 14.14 -10.43
N PHE A 56 3.82 13.90 -11.74
CA PHE A 56 2.74 13.40 -12.57
C PHE A 56 2.42 11.96 -12.21
N ARG A 57 3.43 11.09 -12.11
CA ARG A 57 3.24 9.71 -11.66
C ARG A 57 2.75 9.63 -10.22
N LEU A 58 3.29 10.46 -9.32
CA LEU A 58 2.81 10.52 -7.93
C LEU A 58 1.32 10.91 -7.85
N TYR A 59 0.92 11.94 -8.59
CA TYR A 59 -0.48 12.35 -8.66
C TYR A 59 -1.36 11.22 -9.20
N ASP A 60 -0.91 10.56 -10.28
CA ASP A 60 -1.64 9.47 -10.92
C ASP A 60 -1.85 8.27 -9.99
N ILE A 61 -0.79 7.83 -9.29
CA ILE A 61 -0.86 6.76 -8.29
C ILE A 61 -1.85 7.12 -7.20
N ILE A 62 -1.74 8.32 -6.61
CA ILE A 62 -2.63 8.71 -5.51
C ILE A 62 -4.08 8.72 -5.99
N VAL A 63 -4.41 9.40 -7.09
CA VAL A 63 -5.80 9.53 -7.53
C VAL A 63 -6.38 8.19 -8.00
N LYS A 64 -5.63 7.40 -8.77
CA LYS A 64 -6.14 6.13 -9.33
C LYS A 64 -6.25 5.03 -8.29
N SER A 65 -5.26 4.89 -7.41
CA SER A 65 -5.22 3.79 -6.44
C SER A 65 -6.14 4.03 -5.25
N THR A 66 -6.37 5.29 -4.89
CA THR A 66 -7.18 5.63 -3.71
C THR A 66 -8.58 6.14 -4.03
N GLY A 67 -8.81 6.63 -5.25
CA GLY A 67 -10.04 7.37 -5.60
C GLY A 67 -10.17 8.73 -4.91
N LEU A 68 -9.13 9.24 -4.25
CA LEU A 68 -9.16 10.53 -3.58
C LEU A 68 -9.20 11.69 -4.58
N GLU A 69 -10.16 12.60 -4.39
CA GLU A 69 -10.25 13.85 -5.14
C GLU A 69 -9.37 14.92 -4.50
N LEU A 70 -8.13 15.03 -4.99
CA LEU A 70 -7.18 16.06 -4.56
C LEU A 70 -7.65 17.48 -4.98
N SER A 71 -7.03 18.50 -4.40
CA SER A 71 -7.41 19.89 -4.66
C SER A 71 -7.38 20.27 -6.16
N ASN A 72 -8.34 21.11 -6.56
CA ASN A 72 -8.57 21.48 -7.98
C ASN A 72 -7.39 22.18 -8.67
N ASP A 73 -6.46 22.76 -7.92
CA ASP A 73 -5.23 23.34 -8.45
C ASP A 73 -4.19 22.26 -8.81
N LEU A 74 -4.16 21.14 -8.08
CA LEU A 74 -3.26 20.02 -8.34
C LEU A 74 -3.72 19.21 -9.55
N SER A 75 -5.03 18.96 -9.69
CA SER A 75 -5.56 18.27 -10.88
C SER A 75 -5.22 19.03 -12.16
N LYS A 76 -5.44 20.34 -12.18
CA LYS A 76 -5.06 21.18 -13.33
C LYS A 76 -3.58 21.14 -13.69
N LYS A 77 -2.70 20.91 -12.70
CA LYS A 77 -1.25 20.86 -12.89
C LYS A 77 -0.74 19.48 -13.32
N PHE A 78 -1.26 18.41 -12.71
CA PHE A 78 -0.61 17.10 -12.76
C PHE A 78 -1.46 15.98 -13.37
N GLU A 79 -2.74 16.22 -13.68
CA GLU A 79 -3.60 15.23 -14.35
C GLU A 79 -3.09 14.87 -15.76
N LYS A 80 -2.39 15.80 -16.42
CA LYS A 80 -1.87 15.60 -17.77
C LYS A 80 -0.42 16.08 -17.87
N GLU A 81 0.43 15.21 -18.41
CA GLU A 81 1.80 15.57 -18.75
C GLU A 81 1.85 16.73 -19.76
N PRO A 82 2.89 17.58 -19.70
CA PRO A 82 3.07 18.66 -20.65
C PRO A 82 3.34 18.12 -22.06
N GLY A 83 2.79 18.79 -23.06
CA GLY A 83 3.10 18.49 -24.48
C GLY A 83 4.47 18.96 -24.94
N ASN A 84 5.15 19.79 -24.14
CA ASN A 84 6.50 20.29 -24.37
C ASN A 84 7.26 20.32 -23.03
N TRP A 85 8.09 19.30 -22.81
CA TRP A 85 8.83 19.13 -21.56
C TRP A 85 9.93 20.16 -21.38
N ARG A 86 10.49 20.69 -22.47
CA ARG A 86 11.50 21.74 -22.40
C ARG A 86 10.92 23.04 -21.86
N GLU A 87 9.79 23.46 -22.40
CA GLU A 87 9.09 24.67 -21.94
C GLU A 87 8.64 24.51 -20.48
N TYR A 88 8.09 23.34 -20.13
CA TYR A 88 7.74 23.00 -18.76
C TYR A 88 8.96 23.11 -17.82
N TYR A 89 10.08 22.48 -18.16
CA TYR A 89 11.29 22.49 -17.33
C TYR A 89 11.79 23.91 -17.10
N ILE A 90 11.91 24.71 -18.16
CA ILE A 90 12.41 26.09 -18.06
C ILE A 90 11.49 26.94 -17.15
N ALA A 91 10.18 26.89 -17.39
CA ALA A 91 9.22 27.64 -16.60
C ALA A 91 9.24 27.20 -15.11
N LYS A 92 9.42 25.89 -14.87
CA LYS A 92 9.52 25.34 -13.51
C LYS A 92 10.78 25.81 -12.79
N THR A 93 11.94 25.79 -13.47
CA THR A 93 13.19 26.28 -12.89
C THR A 93 13.11 27.78 -12.58
N GLU A 94 12.52 28.58 -13.46
CA GLU A 94 12.32 30.02 -13.23
C GLU A 94 11.43 30.26 -12.01
N SER A 95 10.30 29.55 -11.91
CA SER A 95 9.39 29.64 -10.77
C SER A 95 10.05 29.29 -9.43
N ILE A 96 10.98 28.33 -9.41
CA ILE A 96 11.70 27.94 -8.18
C ILE A 96 12.77 28.97 -7.84
N ASN A 97 13.49 29.51 -8.82
CA ASN A 97 14.56 30.48 -8.59
C ASN A 97 14.06 31.86 -8.13
N GLU A 98 12.86 32.26 -8.54
CA GLU A 98 12.21 33.50 -8.07
C GLU A 98 11.65 33.38 -6.65
N ALA A 99 11.56 32.15 -6.14
CA ALA A 99 10.97 31.84 -4.86
C ALA A 99 11.99 32.03 -3.70
N ASP A 100 11.53 32.56 -2.56
CA ASP A 100 12.36 32.62 -1.36
C ASP A 100 12.49 31.21 -0.76
N ASN A 101 13.49 30.47 -1.25
CA ASN A 101 13.72 29.06 -0.92
C ASN A 101 13.86 28.81 0.59
N ALA A 102 14.41 29.74 1.36
CA ALA A 102 14.56 29.57 2.80
C ALA A 102 13.20 29.65 3.51
N THR A 103 12.37 30.62 3.14
CA THR A 103 11.02 30.79 3.68
C THR A 103 10.11 29.63 3.27
N LEU A 104 10.21 29.17 2.01
CA LEU A 104 9.44 28.04 1.51
C LEU A 104 9.84 26.72 2.14
N LEU A 105 11.13 26.52 2.43
CA LEU A 105 11.61 25.36 3.15
C LEU A 105 11.07 25.33 4.59
N ASP A 106 11.08 26.45 5.30
CA ASP A 106 10.51 26.53 6.66
C ASP A 106 9.00 26.26 6.65
N GLN A 107 8.28 26.88 5.70
CA GLN A 107 6.85 26.64 5.52
C GLN A 107 6.55 25.18 5.18
N GLY A 108 7.28 24.57 4.24
CA GLY A 108 7.11 23.16 3.87
C GLY A 108 7.34 22.22 5.06
N ASN A 109 8.40 22.45 5.84
CA ASN A 109 8.68 21.68 7.05
C ASN A 109 7.58 21.83 8.12
N LYS A 110 7.02 23.03 8.27
CA LYS A 110 5.91 23.28 9.18
C LYS A 110 4.66 22.54 8.75
N GLU A 111 4.28 22.66 7.48
CA GLU A 111 3.13 21.98 6.89
C GLU A 111 3.26 20.45 6.97
N TYR A 112 4.47 19.92 6.76
CA TYR A 112 4.79 18.50 6.96
C TYR A 112 4.53 18.06 8.41
N LYS A 113 5.01 18.83 9.40
CA LYS A 113 4.77 18.51 10.82
C LYS A 113 3.30 18.54 11.18
N ASP A 114 2.57 19.53 10.67
CA ASP A 114 1.13 19.68 10.89
C ASP A 114 0.35 18.50 10.27
N ALA A 115 0.68 18.12 9.03
CA ALA A 115 0.11 16.96 8.35
C ALA A 115 0.36 15.64 9.10
N ARG A 116 1.59 15.43 9.60
CA ARG A 116 1.91 14.25 10.41
C ARG A 116 1.08 14.19 11.70
N LYS A 117 0.86 15.34 12.34
CA LYS A 117 -0.01 15.43 13.52
C LYS A 117 -1.46 15.08 13.19
N SER A 118 -1.98 15.54 12.05
CA SER A 118 -3.33 15.18 11.58
C SER A 118 -3.49 13.67 11.36
N LEU A 119 -2.44 12.96 10.96
CA LEU A 119 -2.47 11.50 10.83
C LEU A 119 -2.47 10.78 12.19
N THR A 120 -1.79 11.32 13.21
CA THR A 120 -1.82 10.72 14.57
C THR A 120 -3.21 10.76 15.23
N THR A 121 -4.12 11.61 14.75
CA THR A 121 -5.49 11.70 15.25
C THR A 121 -6.48 10.76 14.56
N LEU A 122 -6.04 9.90 13.62
CA LEU A 122 -6.90 8.95 12.88
C LEU A 122 -7.34 7.70 13.69
N GLN A 123 -7.26 7.71 15.02
CA GLN A 123 -7.44 6.50 15.83
C GLN A 123 -8.90 6.04 16.07
N ASP A 124 -9.92 6.81 15.66
CA ASP A 124 -11.31 6.48 16.01
C ASP A 124 -12.29 6.38 14.81
N ASP A 125 -11.98 6.95 13.64
CA ASP A 125 -12.78 6.83 12.41
C ASP A 125 -11.94 7.21 11.18
N MET A 126 -12.07 6.45 10.08
CA MET A 126 -11.33 6.68 8.84
C MET A 126 -11.86 7.95 8.14
N ASN A 127 -11.31 9.09 8.52
CA ASN A 127 -11.73 10.38 7.96
C ASN A 127 -11.01 10.67 6.63
N TYR A 128 -11.62 10.25 5.53
CA TYR A 128 -11.14 10.50 4.17
C TYR A 128 -10.80 11.97 3.88
N SER A 129 -11.51 12.93 4.49
CA SER A 129 -11.22 14.36 4.28
C SER A 129 -9.83 14.76 4.81
N VAL A 130 -9.36 14.12 5.88
CA VAL A 130 -8.01 14.32 6.41
C VAL A 130 -6.97 13.74 5.45
N LEU A 131 -7.22 12.55 4.90
CA LEU A 131 -6.33 11.93 3.92
C LEU A 131 -6.21 12.77 2.64
N VAL A 132 -7.32 13.27 2.09
CA VAL A 132 -7.34 14.20 0.95
C VAL A 132 -6.51 15.44 1.25
N HIS A 133 -6.73 16.04 2.43
CA HIS A 133 -6.05 17.26 2.83
C HIS A 133 -4.53 17.05 2.96
N VAL A 134 -4.12 15.97 3.62
CA VAL A 134 -2.71 15.63 3.81
C VAL A 134 -2.06 15.28 2.47
N ALA A 135 -2.66 14.43 1.64
CA ALA A 135 -2.12 14.08 0.33
C ALA A 135 -1.95 15.32 -0.57
N SER A 136 -2.95 16.20 -0.60
CA SER A 136 -2.87 17.47 -1.34
C SER A 136 -1.73 18.35 -0.83
N LYS A 137 -1.57 18.47 0.50
CA LYS A 137 -0.44 19.21 1.09
C LYS A 137 0.91 18.61 0.73
N MET A 138 1.06 17.28 0.76
CA MET A 138 2.34 16.64 0.44
C MET A 138 2.74 16.87 -1.01
N LEU A 139 1.79 16.73 -1.95
CA LEU A 139 2.04 17.04 -3.36
C LEU A 139 2.35 18.52 -3.58
N TRP A 140 1.68 19.42 -2.87
CA TRP A 140 1.99 20.85 -2.92
C TRP A 140 3.41 21.15 -2.39
N ILE A 141 3.83 20.51 -1.30
CA ILE A 141 5.19 20.64 -0.78
C ILE A 141 6.18 20.12 -1.82
N LEU A 142 5.95 18.95 -2.41
CA LEU A 142 6.84 18.37 -3.43
C LEU A 142 6.90 19.19 -4.72
N ASP A 143 5.83 19.91 -5.08
CA ASP A 143 5.82 20.87 -6.19
C ASP A 143 6.88 21.98 -5.97
N ILE A 144 7.21 22.31 -4.73
CA ILE A 144 8.15 23.39 -4.38
C ILE A 144 9.50 22.83 -3.92
N LEU A 145 9.47 21.73 -3.16
CA LEU A 145 10.57 21.08 -2.48
C LEU A 145 10.60 19.59 -2.86
N PRO A 146 10.98 19.26 -4.11
CA PRO A 146 10.97 17.90 -4.61
C PRO A 146 11.92 16.97 -3.83
N GLY A 147 12.91 17.57 -3.16
CA GLY A 147 13.87 16.91 -2.26
C GLY A 147 13.31 16.44 -0.92
N HIS A 148 12.04 16.72 -0.58
CA HIS A 148 11.50 16.49 0.75
C HIS A 148 11.05 15.03 0.95
N ALA A 149 11.99 14.15 1.32
CA ALA A 149 11.77 12.70 1.52
C ALA A 149 10.55 12.35 2.38
N GLY A 150 10.31 13.10 3.47
CA GLY A 150 9.18 12.88 4.35
C GLY A 150 7.81 12.95 3.67
N CYS A 151 7.67 13.70 2.58
CA CYS A 151 6.41 13.81 1.84
C CYS A 151 6.10 12.52 1.07
N TYR A 152 7.11 11.88 0.47
CA TYR A 152 6.97 10.55 -0.14
C TYR A 152 6.56 9.52 0.90
N TYR A 153 7.17 9.58 2.09
CA TYR A 153 6.82 8.67 3.19
C TYR A 153 5.36 8.82 3.60
N ILE A 154 4.87 10.05 3.79
CA ILE A 154 3.47 10.29 4.14
C ILE A 154 2.53 9.80 3.03
N LEU A 155 2.85 10.03 1.76
CA LEU A 155 2.04 9.56 0.64
C LEU A 155 2.00 8.02 0.57
N GLY A 156 3.14 7.36 0.75
CA GLY A 156 3.21 5.89 0.86
C GLY A 156 2.45 5.37 2.09
N PHE A 157 2.51 6.08 3.21
CA PHE A 157 1.75 5.73 4.42
C PHE A 157 0.23 5.87 4.23
N ILE A 158 -0.24 6.86 3.47
CA ILE A 158 -1.67 6.98 3.10
C ILE A 158 -2.10 5.77 2.27
N LEU A 159 -1.30 5.37 1.27
CA LEU A 159 -1.56 4.18 0.47
C LEU A 159 -1.57 2.91 1.32
N PHE A 160 -0.63 2.78 2.26
CA PHE A 160 -0.61 1.70 3.24
C PHE A 160 -1.90 1.62 4.07
N ILE A 161 -2.37 2.73 4.65
CA ILE A 161 -3.64 2.78 5.40
C ILE A 161 -4.82 2.37 4.52
N LEU A 162 -4.81 2.74 3.23
CA LEU A 162 -5.84 2.42 2.26
C LEU A 162 -5.65 1.04 1.59
N ASN A 163 -4.74 0.22 2.13
CA ASN A 163 -4.42 -1.12 1.64
C ASN A 163 -3.95 -1.18 0.17
N GLN A 164 -3.34 -0.11 -0.34
CA GLN A 164 -2.72 -0.04 -1.67
C GLN A 164 -1.22 -0.33 -1.55
N LEU A 165 -0.89 -1.58 -1.22
CA LEU A 165 0.46 -1.96 -0.78
C LEU A 165 1.53 -1.86 -1.87
N GLU A 166 1.24 -2.30 -3.11
CA GLU A 166 2.20 -2.21 -4.23
C GLU A 166 2.50 -0.76 -4.59
N ASP A 167 1.46 0.08 -4.67
CA ASP A 167 1.59 1.50 -4.95
C ASP A 167 2.33 2.24 -3.83
N ALA A 168 2.14 1.82 -2.58
CA ALA A 168 2.89 2.36 -1.45
C ALA A 168 4.39 2.12 -1.64
N LEU A 169 4.81 0.89 -2.00
CA LEU A 169 6.21 0.57 -2.29
C LEU A 169 6.76 1.41 -3.45
N ASP A 170 5.99 1.58 -4.52
CA ASP A 170 6.35 2.42 -5.67
C ASP A 170 6.68 3.86 -5.23
N ILE A 171 5.88 4.45 -4.33
CA ILE A 171 6.14 5.79 -3.81
C ILE A 171 7.38 5.82 -2.90
N LEU A 172 7.60 4.79 -2.08
CA LEU A 172 8.81 4.70 -1.25
C LEU A 172 10.08 4.63 -2.12
N ASP A 173 10.05 3.86 -3.21
CA ASP A 173 11.15 3.80 -4.17
C ASP A 173 11.43 5.15 -4.83
N MET A 174 10.38 5.90 -5.20
CA MET A 174 10.55 7.28 -5.67
C MET A 174 11.21 8.17 -4.61
N GLY A 175 10.81 8.03 -3.34
CA GLY A 175 11.42 8.75 -2.23
C GLY A 175 12.90 8.40 -2.01
N ARG A 176 13.29 7.13 -2.21
CA ARG A 176 14.69 6.67 -2.09
C ARG A 176 15.60 7.24 -3.17
N LEU A 177 15.07 7.52 -4.36
CA LEU A 177 15.82 8.21 -5.41
C LEU A 177 16.18 9.64 -5.02
N VAL A 178 15.38 10.24 -4.13
CA VAL A 178 15.58 11.59 -3.59
C VAL A 178 16.51 11.58 -2.38
N ASP A 179 16.22 10.73 -1.38
CA ASP A 179 17.02 10.57 -0.17
C ASP A 179 17.07 9.09 0.24
N SER A 180 18.15 8.41 -0.15
CA SER A 180 18.37 7.01 0.18
C SER A 180 18.67 6.77 1.66
N SER A 181 18.93 7.82 2.44
CA SER A 181 19.30 7.73 3.87
C SER A 181 18.11 7.91 4.83
N PHE A 182 16.91 8.17 4.29
CA PHE A 182 15.70 8.39 5.08
C PHE A 182 15.13 7.06 5.62
N GLU A 183 15.59 6.67 6.81
CA GLU A 183 15.25 5.41 7.50
C GLU A 183 13.75 5.05 7.54
N PRO A 184 12.78 5.99 7.71
CA PRO A 184 11.36 5.63 7.76
C PRO A 184 10.82 4.88 6.53
N PHE A 185 11.49 4.98 5.38
CA PHE A 185 11.16 4.16 4.21
C PHE A 185 11.39 2.66 4.48
N ASP A 186 12.51 2.31 5.12
CA ASP A 186 12.86 0.92 5.42
C ASP A 186 11.90 0.29 6.42
N GLU A 187 11.43 1.08 7.39
CA GLU A 187 10.48 0.61 8.41
C GLU A 187 9.12 0.28 7.79
N LEU A 188 8.57 1.19 6.99
CA LEU A 188 7.27 1.01 6.35
C LEU A 188 7.32 -0.09 5.27
N GLU A 189 8.39 -0.16 4.48
CA GLU A 189 8.56 -1.23 3.49
C GLU A 189 8.57 -2.62 4.16
N LYS A 190 9.30 -2.79 5.28
CA LYS A 190 9.30 -4.06 6.02
C LYS A 190 7.91 -4.44 6.50
N GLU A 191 7.13 -3.47 6.97
CA GLU A 191 5.75 -3.69 7.40
C GLU A 191 4.86 -4.13 6.23
N ILE A 192 4.91 -3.40 5.12
CA ILE A 192 4.18 -3.74 3.88
C ILE A 192 4.54 -5.14 3.39
N LEU A 193 5.84 -5.45 3.27
CA LEU A 193 6.30 -6.75 2.78
C LEU A 193 5.90 -7.90 3.71
N SER A 194 5.88 -7.68 5.03
CA SER A 194 5.38 -8.65 6.00
C SER A 194 3.91 -8.99 5.74
N ILE A 195 3.06 -7.96 5.54
CA ILE A 195 1.64 -8.15 5.21
C ILE A 195 1.49 -8.90 3.88
N MET A 196 2.18 -8.46 2.83
CA MET A 196 2.12 -9.10 1.51
C MET A 196 2.63 -10.55 1.53
N GLN A 197 3.58 -10.89 2.39
CA GLN A 197 4.06 -12.26 2.56
C GLN A 197 3.05 -13.14 3.31
N ASN A 198 2.29 -12.57 4.23
CA ASN A 198 1.21 -13.29 4.92
C ASN A 198 0.01 -13.54 3.98
N ASP A 199 -0.23 -12.65 3.00
CA ASP A 199 -1.32 -12.76 2.02
C ASP A 199 -0.99 -13.59 0.77
N LYS A 200 0.28 -13.93 0.53
CA LYS A 200 0.67 -14.85 -0.56
C LYS A 200 0.23 -16.27 -0.24
N GLN A 201 -0.99 -16.58 -0.65
CA GLN A 201 -1.49 -17.93 -0.89
C GLN A 201 -0.54 -18.62 -1.89
N ASP A 202 0.23 -19.60 -1.44
CA ASP A 202 1.23 -20.29 -2.26
C ASP A 202 0.53 -20.98 -3.44
N VAL A 203 1.20 -21.14 -4.59
CA VAL A 203 0.62 -21.76 -5.81
C VAL A 203 0.26 -23.24 -5.58
N ASN A 204 0.70 -23.81 -4.45
CA ASN A 204 0.36 -25.15 -3.99
C ASN A 204 -0.66 -25.17 -2.83
N ASP A 205 -1.21 -24.02 -2.42
CA ASP A 205 -2.26 -23.96 -1.40
C ASP A 205 -3.54 -24.60 -1.95
N LEU A 206 -4.12 -25.51 -1.18
CA LEU A 206 -5.47 -25.96 -1.47
C LEU A 206 -6.43 -24.79 -1.23
N PRO A 207 -7.37 -24.53 -2.16
CA PRO A 207 -8.28 -23.41 -2.01
C PRO A 207 -9.17 -23.61 -0.79
N LEU A 208 -9.39 -22.54 -0.03
CA LEU A 208 -10.36 -22.55 1.08
C LEU A 208 -11.81 -22.48 0.58
N LEU A 209 -12.02 -21.87 -0.60
CA LEU A 209 -13.32 -21.71 -1.24
C LEU A 209 -13.32 -22.29 -2.67
N VAL A 210 -14.42 -22.93 -3.05
CA VAL A 210 -14.73 -23.36 -4.42
C VAL A 210 -16.12 -22.86 -4.76
N ASN A 211 -16.23 -22.00 -5.78
CA ASN A 211 -17.50 -21.35 -6.18
C ASN A 211 -18.23 -20.70 -4.99
N GLU A 212 -17.53 -19.84 -4.24
CA GLU A 212 -18.08 -19.12 -3.06
C GLU A 212 -18.59 -20.02 -1.92
N ASN A 213 -18.25 -21.32 -1.94
CA ASN A 213 -18.56 -22.26 -0.88
C ASN A 213 -17.26 -22.80 -0.28
N LEU A 214 -17.30 -23.22 0.99
CA LEU A 214 -16.16 -23.91 1.63
C LEU A 214 -15.70 -25.10 0.78
N SER A 215 -14.40 -25.20 0.53
CA SER A 215 -13.84 -26.30 -0.25
C SER A 215 -14.07 -27.65 0.44
N PRO A 216 -14.16 -28.76 -0.32
CA PRO A 216 -14.30 -30.09 0.27
C PRO A 216 -13.23 -30.42 1.31
N GLU A 217 -12.00 -29.96 1.08
CA GLU A 217 -10.85 -30.16 1.95
C GLU A 217 -10.99 -29.36 3.25
N LEU A 218 -11.45 -28.11 3.18
CA LEU A 218 -11.69 -27.29 4.37
C LEU A 218 -12.88 -27.81 5.16
N LEU A 219 -13.96 -28.21 4.50
CA LEU A 219 -15.11 -28.86 5.15
C LEU A 219 -14.69 -30.08 5.97
N ARG A 220 -13.81 -30.93 5.41
CA ARG A 220 -13.28 -32.09 6.12
C ARG A 220 -12.54 -31.69 7.40
N VAL A 221 -11.69 -30.67 7.33
CA VAL A 221 -10.95 -30.15 8.50
C VAL A 221 -11.91 -29.58 9.54
N LEU A 222 -12.85 -28.72 9.13
CA LEU A 222 -13.82 -28.10 10.03
C LEU A 222 -14.73 -29.14 10.69
N PHE A 223 -15.13 -30.20 9.98
CA PHE A 223 -15.87 -31.30 10.59
C PHE A 223 -15.06 -32.06 11.64
N GLU A 224 -13.78 -32.32 11.39
CA GLU A 224 -12.91 -32.96 12.38
C GLU A 224 -12.66 -32.08 13.60
N ILE A 225 -12.58 -30.76 13.42
CA ILE A 225 -12.50 -29.80 14.52
C ILE A 225 -13.80 -29.80 15.31
N PHE A 226 -14.95 -29.62 14.66
CA PHE A 226 -16.26 -29.60 15.29
C PHE A 226 -16.49 -30.86 16.15
N ASN A 227 -16.29 -32.05 15.55
CA ASN A 227 -16.49 -33.33 16.22
C ASN A 227 -15.52 -33.57 17.40
N ARG A 228 -14.45 -32.78 17.54
CA ARG A 228 -13.54 -32.84 18.69
C ARG A 228 -14.15 -32.16 19.92
N PHE A 229 -14.96 -31.13 19.71
CA PHE A 229 -15.59 -30.34 20.76
C PHE A 229 -17.04 -30.74 21.03
N ASP A 230 -17.74 -31.33 20.07
CA ASP A 230 -19.05 -31.99 20.25
C ASP A 230 -18.85 -33.30 21.06
N GLU A 231 -18.77 -33.17 22.39
CA GLU A 231 -18.46 -34.28 23.31
C GLU A 231 -19.65 -35.22 23.46
N ASP A 232 -20.86 -34.66 23.51
CA ASP A 232 -22.10 -35.41 23.67
C ASP A 232 -22.69 -35.95 22.34
N ARG A 233 -22.13 -35.52 21.20
CA ARG A 233 -22.45 -35.98 19.84
C ARG A 233 -23.88 -35.69 19.44
N ASP A 234 -24.38 -34.53 19.84
CA ASP A 234 -25.72 -34.05 19.50
C ASP A 234 -25.76 -33.21 18.19
N GLU A 235 -24.62 -33.13 17.48
CA GLU A 235 -24.40 -32.29 16.30
C GLU A 235 -24.53 -30.77 16.57
N CYS A 236 -24.42 -30.37 17.83
CA CYS A 236 -24.41 -29.00 18.30
C CYS A 236 -23.16 -28.74 19.17
N LEU A 237 -22.83 -27.47 19.38
CA LEU A 237 -21.89 -27.06 20.42
C LEU A 237 -22.69 -26.34 21.49
N ASN A 238 -22.85 -27.00 22.63
CA ASN A 238 -23.44 -26.38 23.81
C ASN A 238 -22.50 -25.29 24.37
N PRO A 239 -22.95 -24.44 25.32
CA PRO A 239 -22.15 -23.32 25.81
C PRO A 239 -20.76 -23.69 26.33
N LYS A 240 -20.59 -24.89 26.92
CA LYS A 240 -19.29 -25.33 27.44
C LYS A 240 -18.36 -25.75 26.31
N GLU A 241 -18.89 -26.46 25.34
CA GLU A 241 -18.11 -26.93 24.18
C GLU A 241 -17.69 -25.77 23.29
N LEU A 242 -18.57 -24.79 23.09
CA LEU A 242 -18.26 -23.57 22.34
C LEU A 242 -17.21 -22.72 23.07
N ASP A 243 -17.29 -22.60 24.39
CA ASP A 243 -16.27 -21.94 25.21
C ASP A 243 -14.89 -22.62 25.05
N LEU A 244 -14.85 -23.95 25.16
CA LEU A 244 -13.62 -24.73 24.98
C LEU A 244 -13.05 -24.59 23.56
N PHE A 245 -13.91 -24.59 22.54
CA PHE A 245 -13.51 -24.37 21.16
C PHE A 245 -12.87 -23.00 20.98
N VAL A 246 -13.53 -21.93 21.43
CA VAL A 246 -13.00 -20.56 21.29
C VAL A 246 -11.71 -20.39 22.08
N PHE A 247 -11.64 -20.93 23.31
CA PHE A 247 -10.42 -20.92 24.10
C PHE A 247 -9.27 -21.66 23.40
N SER A 248 -9.55 -22.83 22.81
CA SER A 248 -8.54 -23.58 22.04
C SER A 248 -8.10 -22.89 20.76
N THR A 249 -8.93 -21.99 20.21
CA THR A 249 -8.66 -21.26 18.96
C THR A 249 -7.86 -19.99 19.24
N ASN A 250 -8.29 -19.21 20.22
CA ASN A 250 -7.82 -17.84 20.47
C ASN A 250 -7.05 -17.66 21.78
N GLY A 251 -6.97 -18.69 22.63
CA GLY A 251 -6.32 -18.66 23.94
C GLY A 251 -7.08 -17.87 25.01
N GLN A 252 -8.30 -17.39 24.72
CA GLN A 252 -9.13 -16.63 25.64
C GLN A 252 -10.57 -17.16 25.64
N HIS A 253 -11.19 -17.16 26.83
CA HIS A 253 -12.59 -17.52 26.99
C HIS A 253 -13.49 -16.40 26.41
N PRO A 254 -14.46 -16.72 25.57
CA PRO A 254 -15.39 -15.74 25.03
C PRO A 254 -16.31 -15.17 26.14
N PRO A 255 -16.75 -13.91 26.02
CA PRO A 255 -17.80 -13.39 26.89
C PRO A 255 -19.12 -14.15 26.64
N THR A 256 -19.96 -14.29 27.67
CA THR A 256 -21.23 -15.04 27.58
C THR A 256 -22.13 -14.55 26.44
N SER A 257 -22.15 -13.23 26.19
CA SER A 257 -22.91 -12.63 25.09
C SER A 257 -22.46 -13.11 23.71
N PHE A 258 -21.17 -13.44 23.54
CA PHE A 258 -20.67 -14.00 22.29
C PHE A 258 -21.26 -15.40 22.03
N ILE A 259 -21.25 -16.26 23.05
CA ILE A 259 -21.79 -17.62 22.99
C ILE A 259 -23.28 -17.59 22.61
N GLU A 260 -24.06 -16.72 23.26
CA GLU A 260 -25.50 -16.58 23.00
C GLU A 260 -25.79 -16.04 21.58
N ASN A 261 -24.99 -15.08 21.10
CA ASN A 261 -25.18 -14.47 19.79
C ASN A 261 -24.75 -15.40 18.63
N MET A 262 -23.81 -16.30 18.86
CA MET A 262 -23.25 -17.19 17.85
C MET A 262 -24.35 -18.07 17.21
N GLY A 263 -25.15 -18.74 18.06
CA GLY A 263 -26.28 -19.55 17.61
C GLY A 263 -27.37 -18.72 16.91
N GLN A 264 -27.65 -17.52 17.41
CA GLN A 264 -28.67 -16.63 16.82
C GLN A 264 -28.30 -16.13 15.42
N ARG A 265 -27.01 -15.82 15.19
CA ARG A 265 -26.52 -15.29 13.91
C ARG A 265 -26.38 -16.37 12.85
N PHE A 266 -25.81 -17.51 13.21
CA PHE A 266 -25.39 -18.51 12.22
C PHE A 266 -26.28 -19.76 12.16
N GLY A 267 -27.06 -20.03 13.21
CA GLY A 267 -28.05 -21.11 13.24
C GLY A 267 -27.92 -22.01 14.47
N ALA A 268 -29.01 -22.15 15.21
CA ALA A 268 -29.09 -22.89 16.45
C ALA A 268 -30.16 -24.00 16.46
N ASN A 269 -30.04 -24.94 17.39
CA ASN A 269 -31.08 -25.92 17.72
C ASN A 269 -32.19 -25.30 18.61
N ASP A 270 -33.18 -26.09 19.02
CA ASP A 270 -34.29 -25.65 19.89
C ASP A 270 -33.83 -25.14 21.28
N GLN A 271 -32.60 -25.47 21.69
CA GLN A 271 -31.99 -25.05 22.94
C GLN A 271 -31.09 -23.80 22.77
N GLY A 272 -30.97 -23.27 21.55
CA GLY A 272 -30.14 -22.11 21.24
C GLY A 272 -28.65 -22.45 21.01
N TRP A 273 -28.28 -23.73 20.96
CA TRP A 273 -26.90 -24.17 20.79
C TRP A 273 -26.48 -24.13 19.32
N LEU A 274 -25.22 -23.78 19.06
CA LEU A 274 -24.72 -23.63 17.70
C LEU A 274 -24.72 -24.98 16.98
N THR A 275 -25.49 -25.11 15.92
CA THR A 275 -25.52 -26.36 15.14
C THR A 275 -24.26 -26.50 14.31
N LYS A 276 -23.90 -27.73 13.94
CA LYS A 276 -22.84 -28.01 12.95
C LYS A 276 -22.99 -27.21 11.66
N LYS A 277 -24.21 -27.02 11.18
CA LYS A 277 -24.50 -26.18 10.01
C LYS A 277 -24.21 -24.71 10.28
N GLY A 278 -24.57 -24.21 11.46
CA GLY A 278 -24.26 -22.84 11.87
C GLY A 278 -22.76 -22.61 12.04
N PHE A 279 -22.04 -23.59 12.59
CA PHE A 279 -20.58 -23.55 12.67
C PHE A 279 -19.91 -23.41 11.29
N LEU A 280 -20.38 -24.18 10.30
CA LEU A 280 -19.89 -24.03 8.92
C LEU A 280 -20.27 -22.68 8.30
N ALA A 281 -21.47 -22.16 8.61
CA ALA A 281 -21.90 -20.84 8.11
C ALA A 281 -21.03 -19.71 8.69
N PHE A 282 -20.67 -19.80 9.97
CA PHE A 282 -19.70 -18.89 10.59
C PHE A 282 -18.36 -18.91 9.85
N TYR A 283 -17.80 -20.09 9.61
CA TYR A 283 -16.53 -20.20 8.89
C TYR A 283 -16.63 -19.75 7.43
N LEU A 284 -17.75 -20.00 6.75
CA LEU A 284 -17.96 -19.50 5.39
C LEU A 284 -17.95 -17.97 5.35
N GLU A 285 -18.68 -17.32 6.27
CA GLU A 285 -18.71 -15.86 6.35
C GLU A 285 -17.32 -15.30 6.69
N GLN A 286 -16.64 -15.89 7.67
CA GLN A 286 -15.27 -15.50 8.03
C GLN A 286 -14.29 -15.70 6.87
N THR A 287 -14.35 -16.83 6.14
CA THR A 287 -13.45 -17.08 5.00
C THR A 287 -13.74 -16.15 3.81
N LEU A 288 -15.00 -15.74 3.61
CA LEU A 288 -15.37 -14.78 2.56
C LEU A 288 -14.88 -13.35 2.89
N ASP A 289 -14.86 -12.98 4.17
CA ASP A 289 -14.42 -11.66 4.64
C ASP A 289 -12.88 -11.58 4.79
N ASP A 290 -12.29 -12.53 5.52
CA ASP A 290 -10.85 -12.66 5.74
C ASP A 290 -10.40 -14.14 5.77
N PRO A 291 -9.90 -14.67 4.65
CA PRO A 291 -9.34 -16.03 4.57
C PRO A 291 -8.19 -16.29 5.56
N SER A 292 -7.43 -15.26 5.97
CA SER A 292 -6.27 -15.40 6.85
C SER A 292 -6.65 -15.75 8.28
N GLU A 293 -7.76 -15.21 8.81
CA GLU A 293 -8.29 -15.63 10.12
C GLU A 293 -8.73 -17.10 10.10
N THR A 294 -9.31 -17.59 9.00
CA THR A 294 -9.62 -19.02 8.86
C THR A 294 -8.36 -19.89 8.90
N LYS A 295 -7.27 -19.47 8.22
CA LYS A 295 -5.99 -20.20 8.24
C LYS A 295 -5.37 -20.24 9.65
N LYS A 296 -5.48 -19.14 10.40
CA LYS A 296 -5.00 -19.03 11.78
C LYS A 296 -5.76 -19.96 12.71
N ASP A 297 -7.08 -20.00 12.61
CA ASP A 297 -7.94 -20.89 13.42
C ASP A 297 -7.58 -22.36 13.21
N ILE A 298 -7.55 -22.83 11.96
CA ILE A 298 -7.25 -24.25 11.67
C ILE A 298 -5.82 -24.62 12.11
N ARG A 299 -4.87 -23.66 12.05
CA ARG A 299 -3.51 -23.87 12.55
C ARG A 299 -3.49 -24.04 14.07
N ALA A 300 -4.27 -23.26 14.82
CA ALA A 300 -4.42 -23.43 16.26
C ALA A 300 -4.93 -24.84 16.63
N HIS A 301 -5.73 -25.46 15.75
CA HIS A 301 -6.23 -26.83 15.92
C HIS A 301 -5.30 -27.94 15.42
N GLY A 302 -4.07 -27.60 15.01
CA GLY A 302 -3.02 -28.53 14.61
C GLY A 302 -3.04 -28.94 13.14
N TYR A 303 -3.57 -28.09 12.25
CA TYR A 303 -3.59 -28.33 10.81
C TYR A 303 -2.59 -27.45 10.06
N ASP A 304 -2.04 -27.99 8.98
CA ASP A 304 -1.35 -27.24 7.95
C ASP A 304 -2.41 -26.46 7.15
N CYS A 305 -2.35 -25.13 7.20
CA CYS A 305 -3.32 -24.26 6.55
C CYS A 305 -3.16 -24.19 5.02
N THR A 306 -2.05 -24.68 4.48
CA THR A 306 -1.79 -24.74 3.02
C THR A 306 -2.27 -26.07 2.44
N LYS A 307 -2.04 -27.18 3.16
CA LYS A 307 -2.37 -28.53 2.72
C LYS A 307 -3.68 -29.07 3.31
N LEU A 308 -4.29 -28.37 4.25
CA LEU A 308 -5.50 -28.78 4.97
C LEU A 308 -5.40 -30.21 5.52
N GLN A 309 -4.25 -30.53 6.10
CA GLN A 309 -3.89 -31.83 6.68
C GLN A 309 -3.39 -31.65 8.11
N LYS A 310 -3.54 -32.65 8.97
CA LYS A 310 -3.00 -32.60 10.33
C LYS A 310 -1.48 -32.47 10.27
N LEU A 311 -0.93 -31.55 11.05
CA LEU A 311 0.51 -31.49 11.29
C LEU A 311 0.90 -32.77 12.02
N THR A 312 1.65 -33.65 11.35
CA THR A 312 2.24 -34.80 12.02
C THR A 312 3.24 -34.28 13.04
N ALA A 313 3.02 -34.60 14.33
CA ALA A 313 4.03 -34.37 15.35
C ALA A 313 5.31 -35.09 14.91
N THR A 314 6.36 -34.35 14.57
CA THR A 314 7.71 -34.89 14.55
C THR A 314 8.00 -35.40 15.95
N ALA A 315 8.10 -36.72 16.06
CA ALA A 315 8.52 -37.42 17.28
C ALA A 315 9.93 -37.03 17.69
#